data_AF-U6DGR2-F1
#
_entry.id   AF-U6DGR2-F1
#
_cell.length_a   1.000
_cell.length_b   1.000
_cell.length_c   1.000
_cell.angle_alpha   90.00
_cell.angle_beta   90.00
_cell.angle_gamma   90.00
#
_symmetry.space_group_name_H-M   'P 1'
#
loop_
_entity.id
_entity.type
_entity.pdbx_description
1 polymer ?
#
loop_
_entity_poly.entity_id
_entity_poly.type
_entity_poly.pdbx_seq_one_letter_code
_entity_poly.pdbx_strand_id
1 'polypeptide(L)'
;LEEEENGKDGPLETLEELVLGLASEVCDDFLFYCGDIHASFVVRTLLQVLGGTLLESERTRHRGSQSPDAQRAPARECKPTDFEVPETFLNCLQDLSSCFLKDIAVFITDKISSFCLQVALQVLHRKLPQFCAHVCSAVISYLSSRNPSADGSPLLLFLRDQTSSRLLEQVLLVLEPLRLQSLFEDHFQGQLQALAAHPIANFPLQRLLDAVTTPELLSAVFEELSPALEAVLAQGHPGVVIALVGACRRVGAHQAQVLQLLLE
;
A
#
# COMPACT_ATOMS: atom_id res chain seq x y z
N LEU A 1 -23.95 -22.08 -57.50
CA LEU A 1 -24.53 -21.11 -56.55
C LEU A 1 -23.55 -21.09 -55.40
N GLU A 2 -22.56 -20.22 -55.52
CA GLU A 2 -21.58 -19.96 -54.47
C GLU A 2 -22.29 -19.03 -53.47
N GLU A 3 -22.50 -19.52 -52.26
CA GLU A 3 -22.95 -18.68 -51.15
C GLU A 3 -21.74 -17.89 -50.68
N GLU A 4 -21.68 -16.61 -51.05
CA GLU A 4 -20.81 -15.63 -50.42
C GLU A 4 -21.24 -15.50 -48.95
N GLU A 5 -20.49 -16.12 -48.04
CA GLU A 5 -20.48 -15.74 -46.63
C GLU A 5 -19.99 -14.29 -46.54
N ASN A 6 -20.96 -13.38 -46.54
CA ASN A 6 -20.75 -11.97 -46.25
C ASN A 6 -20.47 -11.84 -44.74
N GLY A 7 -19.24 -12.15 -44.35
CA GLY A 7 -18.70 -11.85 -43.03
C GLY A 7 -18.76 -10.35 -42.80
N LYS A 8 -19.81 -9.91 -42.13
CA LYS A 8 -19.86 -8.57 -41.55
C LYS A 8 -18.83 -8.51 -40.44
N ASP A 9 -17.59 -8.16 -40.78
CA ASP A 9 -16.68 -7.59 -39.80
C ASP A 9 -17.37 -6.34 -39.25
N GLY A 10 -17.88 -6.44 -38.02
CA GLY A 10 -18.33 -5.27 -37.26
C GLY A 10 -17.17 -4.27 -37.12
N PRO A 11 -17.44 -3.01 -36.71
CA PRO A 11 -16.37 -2.09 -36.40
C PRO A 11 -15.42 -2.77 -35.40
N LEU A 12 -14.13 -2.88 -35.75
CA LEU A 12 -13.12 -3.40 -34.82
C LEU A 12 -13.09 -2.46 -33.62
N GLU A 13 -13.58 -2.93 -32.48
CA GLU A 13 -13.51 -2.20 -31.23
C GLU A 13 -12.05 -1.86 -30.92
N THR A 14 -11.81 -0.59 -30.59
CA THR A 14 -10.48 -0.14 -30.20
C THR A 14 -10.09 -0.79 -28.87
N LEU A 15 -8.79 -0.90 -28.59
CA LEU A 15 -8.32 -1.39 -27.29
C LEU A 15 -8.89 -0.57 -26.13
N GLU A 16 -9.06 0.73 -26.34
CA GLU A 16 -9.66 1.64 -25.37
C GLU A 16 -11.11 1.25 -25.06
N GLU A 17 -11.94 1.05 -26.08
CA GLU A 17 -13.33 0.62 -25.93
C GLU A 17 -13.44 -0.74 -25.22
N LEU A 18 -12.58 -1.70 -25.57
CA LEU A 18 -12.56 -3.02 -24.93
C LEU A 18 -12.20 -2.96 -23.44
N VAL A 19 -11.20 -2.15 -23.07
CA VAL A 19 -10.79 -2.00 -21.67
C VAL A 19 -11.87 -1.26 -20.87
N LEU A 20 -12.49 -0.23 -21.44
CA LEU A 20 -13.58 0.49 -20.80
C LEU A 20 -14.83 -0.39 -20.65
N GLY A 21 -15.15 -1.22 -21.66
CA GLY A 21 -16.23 -2.20 -21.59
C GLY A 21 -15.99 -3.21 -20.46
N LEU A 22 -14.78 -3.79 -20.38
CA LEU A 22 -14.39 -4.67 -19.27
C LEU A 22 -14.52 -3.97 -17.92
N ALA A 23 -14.08 -2.72 -17.81
CA ALA A 23 -14.17 -1.97 -16.56
C ALA A 23 -15.61 -1.69 -16.14
N SER A 24 -16.52 -1.45 -17.09
CA SER A 24 -17.95 -1.30 -16.83
C SER A 24 -18.54 -2.59 -16.25
N GLU A 25 -18.30 -3.74 -16.87
CA GLU A 25 -18.78 -5.05 -16.40
C GLU A 25 -18.21 -5.40 -15.01
N VAL A 26 -16.94 -5.08 -14.76
CA VAL A 26 -16.32 -5.25 -13.44
C VAL A 26 -16.94 -4.29 -12.41
N CYS A 27 -17.31 -3.08 -12.80
CA CYS A 27 -17.91 -2.09 -11.92
C CYS A 27 -19.30 -2.54 -11.41
N ASP A 28 -20.10 -3.18 -12.27
CA ASP A 28 -21.45 -3.63 -11.96
C ASP A 28 -21.48 -4.68 -10.83
N ASP A 29 -20.45 -5.53 -10.72
CA ASP A 29 -20.30 -6.51 -9.64
C ASP A 29 -18.93 -6.42 -8.95
N PHE A 30 -18.49 -5.18 -8.68
CA PHE A 30 -17.15 -4.86 -8.21
C PHE A 30 -16.73 -5.63 -6.95
N LEU A 31 -17.64 -5.73 -5.98
CA LEU A 31 -17.38 -6.41 -4.71
C LEU A 31 -17.17 -7.91 -4.92
N PHE A 32 -17.95 -8.54 -5.79
CA PHE A 32 -17.83 -9.96 -6.13
C PHE A 32 -16.45 -10.24 -6.75
N TYR A 33 -16.05 -9.47 -7.76
CA TYR A 33 -14.76 -9.66 -8.41
C TYR A 33 -13.58 -9.41 -7.47
N CYS A 34 -13.68 -8.41 -6.58
CA CYS A 34 -12.63 -8.14 -5.61
C CYS A 34 -12.51 -9.22 -4.53
N GLY A 35 -13.63 -9.84 -4.13
CA GLY A 35 -13.66 -10.89 -3.12
C GLY A 35 -13.23 -12.27 -3.62
N ASP A 36 -13.21 -12.48 -4.94
CA ASP A 36 -12.83 -13.76 -5.52
C ASP A 36 -11.29 -13.98 -5.56
N ILE A 37 -10.87 -15.20 -5.22
CA ILE A 37 -9.45 -15.59 -5.13
C ILE A 37 -8.69 -15.42 -6.46
N HIS A 38 -9.37 -15.51 -7.60
CA HIS A 38 -8.78 -15.43 -8.93
C HIS A 38 -9.14 -14.12 -9.62
N ALA A 39 -10.40 -13.70 -9.57
CA ALA A 39 -10.85 -12.50 -10.23
C ALA A 39 -10.26 -11.22 -9.62
N SER A 40 -9.87 -11.24 -8.33
CA SER A 40 -9.15 -10.12 -7.72
C SER A 40 -7.83 -9.79 -8.43
N PHE A 41 -7.18 -10.74 -9.10
CA PHE A 41 -6.00 -10.46 -9.94
C PHE A 41 -6.37 -9.67 -11.20
N VAL A 42 -7.54 -9.95 -11.79
CA VAL A 42 -8.05 -9.20 -12.94
C VAL A 42 -8.33 -7.76 -12.53
N VAL A 43 -8.98 -7.54 -11.38
CA VAL A 43 -9.25 -6.19 -10.86
C VAL A 43 -7.94 -5.43 -10.59
N ARG A 44 -6.97 -6.07 -9.93
CA ARG A 44 -5.64 -5.47 -9.67
C ARG A 44 -4.89 -5.12 -10.96
N THR A 45 -4.99 -5.97 -11.98
CA THR A 45 -4.40 -5.69 -13.29
C THR A 45 -5.14 -4.56 -13.99
N LEU A 46 -6.47 -4.54 -13.93
CA LEU A 46 -7.29 -3.50 -14.53
C LEU A 46 -6.97 -2.12 -13.92
N LEU A 47 -6.84 -2.02 -12.60
CA LEU A 47 -6.42 -0.79 -11.91
C LEU A 47 -5.07 -0.28 -12.44
N GLN A 48 -4.10 -1.19 -12.61
CA GLN A 48 -2.77 -0.88 -13.15
C GLN A 48 -2.82 -0.42 -14.61
N VAL A 49 -3.65 -1.08 -15.44
CA VAL A 49 -3.85 -0.73 -16.86
C VAL A 49 -4.51 0.63 -16.99
N LEU A 50 -5.60 0.88 -16.26
CA LEU A 50 -6.31 2.17 -16.27
C LEU A 50 -5.42 3.31 -15.76
N GLY A 51 -4.56 3.05 -14.78
CA GLY A 51 -3.60 4.04 -14.29
C GLY A 51 -2.38 4.23 -15.17
N GLY A 52 -2.07 3.31 -16.09
CA GLY A 52 -0.80 3.35 -16.79
C GLY A 52 0.40 3.14 -15.87
N THR A 53 0.29 2.22 -14.90
CA THR A 53 1.33 1.94 -13.90
C THR A 53 1.47 0.43 -13.70
N LEU A 54 2.65 -0.12 -13.99
CA LEU A 54 2.99 -1.51 -13.69
C LEU A 54 3.69 -1.60 -12.34
N LEU A 55 3.05 -2.29 -11.40
CA LEU A 55 3.56 -2.58 -10.07
C LEU A 55 4.32 -3.91 -10.09
N GLU A 56 5.54 -3.91 -9.56
CA GLU A 56 6.37 -5.12 -9.57
C GLU A 56 5.97 -6.15 -8.52
N SER A 57 5.02 -5.84 -7.62
CA SER A 57 4.58 -6.75 -6.56
C SER A 57 4.04 -8.08 -7.09
N GLU A 58 3.67 -8.16 -8.38
CA GLU A 58 3.22 -9.40 -9.03
C GLU A 58 4.32 -10.10 -9.85
N ARG A 59 5.54 -9.55 -9.94
CA ARG A 59 6.70 -10.18 -10.63
C ARG A 59 7.39 -11.31 -9.86
N THR A 60 6.94 -11.66 -8.65
CA THR A 60 7.46 -12.82 -7.92
C THR A 60 6.39 -13.92 -7.92
N ARG A 61 6.47 -14.98 -8.73
CA ARG A 61 7.54 -15.98 -8.77
C ARG A 61 7.41 -16.78 -10.07
N HIS A 62 8.24 -16.50 -11.09
CA HIS A 62 8.54 -17.57 -12.04
C HIS A 62 9.29 -18.66 -11.28
N ARG A 63 8.59 -19.78 -11.11
CA ARG A 63 9.01 -21.02 -10.49
C ARG A 63 10.17 -21.59 -11.32
N GLY A 64 11.40 -21.23 -10.98
CA GLY A 64 12.57 -21.72 -11.69
C GLY A 64 13.87 -21.26 -11.07
N SER A 65 14.46 -22.12 -10.21
CA SER A 65 15.87 -22.10 -9.84
C SER A 65 16.37 -20.80 -9.17
N GLN A 66 16.20 -20.68 -7.85
CA GLN A 66 17.14 -19.89 -7.04
C GLN A 66 17.53 -20.69 -5.79
N SER A 67 18.83 -20.89 -5.65
CA SER A 67 19.51 -21.53 -4.53
C SER A 67 19.22 -20.82 -3.20
N PRO A 68 19.36 -21.50 -2.04
CA PRO A 68 19.01 -20.94 -0.73
C PRO A 68 19.84 -19.72 -0.31
N ASP A 69 20.93 -19.41 -1.01
CA ASP A 69 21.90 -18.35 -0.65
C ASP A 69 21.54 -16.94 -1.15
N ALA A 70 20.45 -16.77 -1.90
CA ALA A 70 20.03 -15.46 -2.44
C ALA A 70 19.10 -14.66 -1.50
N GLN A 71 18.84 -15.13 -0.27
CA GLN A 71 17.88 -14.51 0.66
C GLN A 71 18.43 -13.31 1.46
N ARG A 72 19.62 -12.79 1.16
CA ARG A 72 20.26 -11.70 1.93
C ARG A 72 20.70 -10.47 1.11
N ALA A 73 20.07 -10.23 -0.04
CA ALA A 73 20.15 -8.91 -0.68
C ALA A 73 18.93 -8.08 -0.24
N PRO A 74 19.08 -6.80 0.12
CA PRO A 74 17.92 -5.94 0.32
C PRO A 74 17.12 -5.97 -0.98
N ALA A 75 15.80 -6.05 -0.88
CA ALA A 75 14.91 -5.96 -2.02
C ALA A 75 15.42 -4.80 -2.90
N ARG A 76 15.94 -5.12 -4.10
CA ARG A 76 16.18 -4.11 -5.11
C ARG A 76 14.80 -3.52 -5.37
N GLU A 77 14.53 -2.34 -4.83
CA GLU A 77 13.36 -1.53 -5.12
C GLU A 77 13.41 -1.19 -6.61
N CYS A 78 12.91 -2.11 -7.43
CA CYS A 78 12.73 -1.88 -8.83
C CYS A 78 11.47 -1.01 -8.94
N LYS A 79 11.68 0.25 -9.37
CA LYS A 79 10.65 1.28 -9.33
C LYS A 79 9.47 0.89 -10.23
N PRO A 80 8.22 1.24 -9.85
CA PRO A 80 7.07 1.09 -10.72
C PRO A 80 7.36 1.71 -12.11
N THR A 81 6.92 1.03 -13.17
CA THR A 81 7.08 1.53 -14.54
C THR A 81 5.78 2.17 -14.98
N ASP A 82 5.83 3.45 -15.36
CA ASP A 82 4.66 4.16 -15.87
C ASP A 82 4.63 4.14 -17.40
N PHE A 83 3.42 4.18 -17.96
CA PHE A 83 3.16 4.39 -19.38
C PHE A 83 1.99 5.37 -19.55
N GLU A 84 1.90 5.95 -20.75
CA GLU A 84 0.84 6.90 -21.09
C GLU A 84 -0.49 6.17 -21.35
N VAL A 85 -1.58 6.75 -20.86
CA VAL A 85 -2.94 6.23 -21.03
C VAL A 85 -3.89 7.36 -21.42
N PRO A 86 -4.98 7.07 -22.15
CA PRO A 86 -6.03 8.04 -22.45
C PRO A 86 -6.66 8.63 -21.18
N GLU A 87 -7.18 9.86 -21.26
CA GLU A 87 -7.87 10.53 -20.13
C GLU A 87 -9.12 9.74 -19.68
N THR A 88 -9.79 9.07 -20.61
CA THR A 88 -10.92 8.18 -20.34
C THR A 88 -10.57 7.05 -19.37
N PHE A 89 -9.33 6.53 -19.42
CA PHE A 89 -8.86 5.51 -18.48
C PHE A 89 -8.69 6.07 -17.08
N LEU A 90 -8.20 7.30 -16.93
CA LEU A 90 -8.07 7.95 -15.63
C LEU A 90 -9.43 8.27 -15.01
N ASN A 91 -10.40 8.70 -15.82
CA ASN A 91 -11.78 8.89 -15.39
C ASN A 91 -12.37 7.55 -14.90
N CYS A 92 -12.21 6.50 -15.69
CA CYS A 92 -12.66 5.16 -15.33
C CYS A 92 -11.96 4.61 -14.07
N LEU A 93 -10.66 4.87 -13.90
CA LEU A 93 -9.91 4.52 -12.68
C LEU A 93 -10.54 5.19 -11.44
N GLN A 94 -10.89 6.48 -11.54
CA GLN A 94 -11.52 7.21 -10.45
C GLN A 94 -12.91 6.65 -10.12
N ASP A 95 -13.71 6.35 -11.14
CA ASP A 95 -15.06 5.79 -10.97
C ASP A 95 -15.01 4.40 -10.33
N LEU A 96 -14.16 3.52 -10.85
CA LEU A 96 -13.93 2.18 -10.30
C LEU A 96 -13.41 2.28 -8.85
N SER A 97 -12.50 3.21 -8.58
CA SER A 97 -11.95 3.40 -7.23
C SER A 97 -12.97 3.98 -6.25
N SER A 98 -14.02 4.66 -6.74
CA SER A 98 -15.12 5.14 -5.90
C SER A 98 -15.96 3.99 -5.35
N CYS A 99 -15.95 2.81 -5.98
CA CYS A 99 -16.60 1.61 -5.45
C CYS A 99 -15.96 1.11 -4.15
N PHE A 100 -14.65 1.32 -3.94
CA PHE A 100 -14.01 1.01 -2.66
C PHE A 100 -14.62 1.78 -1.48
N LEU A 101 -15.12 2.99 -1.72
CA LEU A 101 -15.70 3.84 -0.68
C LEU A 101 -17.10 3.37 -0.26
N LYS A 102 -17.85 2.72 -1.16
CA LYS A 102 -19.20 2.21 -0.88
C LYS A 102 -19.16 1.05 0.12
N ASP A 103 -18.21 0.12 -0.06
CA ASP A 103 -18.07 -1.10 0.75
C ASP A 103 -16.74 -1.13 1.52
N ILE A 104 -16.28 0.03 1.98
CA ILE A 104 -14.94 0.23 2.56
C ILE A 104 -14.62 -0.75 3.70
N ALA A 105 -15.63 -1.15 4.47
CA ALA A 105 -15.52 -2.16 5.51
C ALA A 105 -14.93 -3.48 4.99
N VAL A 106 -15.45 -3.97 3.86
CA VAL A 106 -15.04 -5.24 3.27
C VAL A 106 -13.60 -5.16 2.78
N PHE A 107 -13.24 -4.07 2.09
CA PHE A 107 -11.87 -3.87 1.60
C PHE A 107 -10.83 -3.68 2.70
N ILE A 108 -11.26 -3.33 3.91
CA ILE A 108 -10.39 -3.22 5.08
C ILE A 108 -10.23 -4.57 5.79
N THR A 109 -11.30 -5.36 5.92
CA THR A 109 -11.31 -6.55 6.79
C THR A 109 -11.14 -7.86 6.03
N ASP A 110 -11.61 -7.96 4.79
CA ASP A 110 -11.45 -9.15 3.97
C ASP A 110 -10.06 -9.18 3.32
N LYS A 111 -9.39 -10.32 3.45
CA LYS A 111 -7.99 -10.48 3.02
C LYS A 111 -7.83 -10.34 1.51
N ILE A 112 -8.76 -10.90 0.73
CA ILE A 112 -8.64 -10.95 -0.73
C ILE A 112 -8.96 -9.56 -1.30
N SER A 113 -10.09 -9.01 -0.87
CA SER A 113 -10.57 -7.69 -1.29
C SER A 113 -9.57 -6.59 -0.92
N SER A 114 -8.89 -6.70 0.23
CA SER A 114 -7.87 -5.75 0.66
C SER A 114 -6.71 -5.60 -0.32
N PHE A 115 -6.33 -6.65 -1.03
CA PHE A 115 -5.26 -6.56 -2.04
C PHE A 115 -5.65 -5.63 -3.20
N CYS A 116 -6.92 -5.59 -3.59
CA CYS A 116 -7.40 -4.66 -4.62
C CYS A 116 -7.25 -3.21 -4.17
N LEU A 117 -7.63 -2.89 -2.92
CA LEU A 117 -7.49 -1.55 -2.38
C LEU A 117 -6.01 -1.16 -2.20
N GLN A 118 -5.15 -2.09 -1.77
CA GLN A 118 -3.71 -1.86 -1.67
C GLN A 118 -3.09 -1.48 -3.03
N VAL A 119 -3.45 -2.20 -4.10
CA VAL A 119 -3.02 -1.87 -5.47
C VAL A 119 -3.60 -0.53 -5.92
N ALA A 120 -4.88 -0.29 -5.67
CA ALA A 120 -5.53 0.97 -6.02
C ALA A 120 -4.80 2.17 -5.40
N LEU A 121 -4.46 2.12 -4.10
CA LEU A 121 -3.73 3.21 -3.44
C LEU A 121 -2.37 3.50 -4.11
N GLN A 122 -1.61 2.47 -4.50
CA GLN A 122 -0.33 2.66 -5.18
C GLN A 122 -0.48 3.31 -6.55
N VAL A 123 -1.51 2.93 -7.32
CA VAL A 123 -1.80 3.52 -8.63
C VAL A 123 -2.33 4.94 -8.48
N LEU A 124 -3.32 5.14 -7.61
CA LEU A 124 -3.97 6.43 -7.35
C LEU A 124 -2.98 7.47 -6.84
N HIS A 125 -2.06 7.11 -5.95
CA HIS A 125 -1.05 8.05 -5.45
C HIS A 125 -0.23 8.69 -6.59
N ARG A 126 0.06 7.92 -7.65
CA ARG A 126 0.86 8.38 -8.80
C ARG A 126 0.03 9.18 -9.80
N LYS A 127 -1.23 8.80 -10.00
CA LYS A 127 -2.04 9.29 -11.13
C LYS A 127 -3.15 10.25 -10.72
N LEU A 128 -3.72 10.06 -9.54
CA LEU A 128 -4.84 10.82 -8.98
C LEU A 128 -4.59 11.12 -7.47
N PRO A 129 -3.52 11.86 -7.11
CA PRO A 129 -3.07 12.01 -5.72
C PRO A 129 -4.14 12.63 -4.79
N GLN A 130 -4.94 13.57 -5.29
CA GLN A 130 -6.04 14.16 -4.53
C GLN A 130 -7.12 13.13 -4.18
N PHE A 131 -7.45 12.25 -5.13
CA PHE A 131 -8.40 11.17 -4.90
C PHE A 131 -7.80 10.09 -3.98
N CYS A 132 -6.52 9.75 -4.16
CA CYS A 132 -5.80 8.87 -3.24
C CYS A 132 -5.86 9.38 -1.80
N ALA A 133 -5.62 10.68 -1.60
CA ALA A 133 -5.72 11.31 -0.29
C ALA A 133 -7.13 11.19 0.30
N HIS A 134 -8.18 11.35 -0.52
CA HIS A 134 -9.57 11.14 -0.09
C HIS A 134 -9.82 9.70 0.36
N VAL A 135 -9.38 8.70 -0.43
CA VAL A 135 -9.50 7.28 -0.06
C VAL A 135 -8.76 6.96 1.23
N CYS A 136 -7.54 7.46 1.42
CA CYS A 136 -6.79 7.30 2.67
C CYS A 136 -7.53 7.92 3.87
N SER A 137 -8.13 9.11 3.71
CA SER A 137 -8.95 9.74 4.75
C SER A 137 -10.14 8.87 5.13
N ALA A 138 -10.83 8.29 4.15
CA ALA A 138 -11.96 7.41 4.39
C ALA A 138 -11.55 6.14 5.14
N VAL A 139 -10.43 5.52 4.76
CA VAL A 139 -9.89 4.33 5.46
C VAL A 139 -9.55 4.65 6.92
N ILE A 140 -8.78 5.72 7.16
CA ILE A 140 -8.38 6.13 8.51
C ILE A 140 -9.62 6.47 9.36
N SER A 141 -10.55 7.25 8.80
CA SER A 141 -11.79 7.64 9.49
C SER A 141 -12.65 6.43 9.85
N TYR A 142 -12.82 5.50 8.91
CA TYR A 142 -13.55 4.26 9.16
C TYR A 142 -12.90 3.48 10.31
N LEU A 143 -11.59 3.21 10.24
CA LEU A 143 -10.88 2.47 11.28
C LEU A 143 -10.97 3.14 12.65
N SER A 144 -10.74 4.45 12.71
CA SER A 144 -10.84 5.21 13.96
C SER A 144 -12.24 5.17 14.56
N SER A 145 -13.29 5.13 13.73
CA SER A 145 -14.69 5.02 14.19
C SER A 145 -15.05 3.66 14.79
N ARG A 146 -14.26 2.61 14.52
CA ARG A 146 -14.55 1.23 14.96
C ARG A 146 -14.07 0.92 16.37
N ASN A 147 -13.28 1.80 16.97
CA ASN A 147 -12.78 1.60 18.33
C ASN A 147 -12.81 2.90 19.16
N PRO A 148 -13.98 3.54 19.33
CA PRO A 148 -14.10 4.87 19.92
C PRO A 148 -13.83 4.90 21.44
N SER A 149 -13.88 3.74 22.10
CA SER A 149 -13.71 3.61 23.55
C SER A 149 -12.35 3.02 23.95
N ALA A 150 -11.37 3.03 23.05
CA ALA A 150 -10.04 2.54 23.38
C ALA A 150 -9.37 3.46 24.40
N ASP A 151 -8.84 2.88 25.48
CA ASP A 151 -7.87 3.55 26.35
C ASP A 151 -6.53 3.65 25.59
N GLY A 152 -6.50 4.52 24.57
CA GLY A 152 -5.39 4.67 23.63
C GLY A 152 -5.84 4.99 22.21
N SER A 153 -4.91 4.91 21.27
CA SER A 153 -5.22 5.20 19.86
C SER A 153 -6.18 4.16 19.27
N PRO A 154 -7.28 4.60 18.61
CA PRO A 154 -8.26 3.69 18.04
C PRO A 154 -7.68 2.84 16.89
N LEU A 155 -6.56 3.28 16.28
CA LEU A 155 -5.88 2.55 15.21
C LEU A 155 -4.98 1.40 15.71
N LEU A 156 -4.60 1.36 16.99
CA LEU A 156 -3.63 0.38 17.50
C LEU A 156 -4.09 -1.07 17.33
N LEU A 157 -5.41 -1.32 17.45
CA LEU A 157 -5.98 -2.64 17.21
C LEU A 157 -5.73 -3.10 15.77
N PHE A 158 -5.92 -2.21 14.80
CA PHE A 158 -5.82 -2.51 13.37
C PHE A 158 -4.36 -2.60 12.90
N LEU A 159 -3.45 -1.86 13.53
CA LEU A 159 -2.01 -2.03 13.31
C LEU A 159 -1.51 -3.42 13.73
N ARG A 160 -2.24 -4.12 14.61
CA ARG A 160 -1.91 -5.47 15.08
C ARG A 160 -2.66 -6.58 14.36
N ASP A 161 -3.66 -6.25 13.55
CA ASP A 161 -4.46 -7.22 12.80
C ASP A 161 -3.79 -7.62 11.48
N GLN A 162 -3.92 -8.88 11.08
CA GLN A 162 -3.16 -9.46 9.96
C GLN A 162 -3.53 -8.85 8.60
N THR A 163 -4.77 -8.42 8.41
CA THR A 163 -5.26 -7.88 7.13
C THR A 163 -5.13 -6.37 7.09
N SER A 164 -5.72 -5.68 8.07
CA SER A 164 -5.76 -4.22 8.10
C SER A 164 -4.37 -3.59 8.31
N SER A 165 -3.43 -4.26 8.99
CA SER A 165 -2.04 -3.80 9.07
C SER A 165 -1.38 -3.70 7.69
N ARG A 166 -1.67 -4.63 6.76
CA ARG A 166 -1.12 -4.63 5.40
C ARG A 166 -1.70 -3.52 4.54
N LEU A 167 -2.97 -3.19 4.74
CA LEU A 167 -3.56 -2.01 4.12
C LEU A 167 -2.96 -0.72 4.70
N LEU A 168 -2.82 -0.63 6.03
CA LEU A 168 -2.22 0.52 6.69
C LEU A 168 -0.75 0.74 6.28
N GLU A 169 0.00 -0.34 6.04
CA GLU A 169 1.32 -0.27 5.41
C GLU A 169 1.30 0.53 4.09
N GLN A 170 0.31 0.30 3.22
CA GLN A 170 0.17 1.05 1.96
C GLN A 170 -0.30 2.48 2.18
N VAL A 171 -1.26 2.69 3.09
CA VAL A 171 -1.73 4.03 3.46
C VAL A 171 -0.55 4.90 3.91
N LEU A 172 0.30 4.40 4.81
CA LEU A 172 1.46 5.13 5.33
C LEU A 172 2.42 5.58 4.22
N LEU A 173 2.65 4.73 3.21
CA LEU A 173 3.56 5.05 2.11
C LEU A 173 3.04 6.12 1.14
N VAL A 174 1.72 6.32 1.06
CA VAL A 174 1.09 7.24 0.09
C VAL A 174 0.56 8.53 0.72
N LEU A 175 0.64 8.65 2.06
CA LEU A 175 0.23 9.87 2.77
C LEU A 175 1.17 11.03 2.51
N GLU A 176 0.60 12.23 2.43
CA GLU A 176 1.38 13.47 2.38
C GLU A 176 2.09 13.72 3.73
N PRO A 177 3.27 14.37 3.75
CA PRO A 177 4.07 14.54 4.96
C PRO A 177 3.33 15.14 6.16
N LEU A 178 2.52 16.18 5.95
CA LEU A 178 1.73 16.81 7.02
C LEU A 178 0.67 15.87 7.60
N ARG A 179 0.06 15.03 6.75
CA ARG A 179 -0.93 14.05 7.19
C ARG A 179 -0.27 12.87 7.91
N LEU A 180 0.90 12.46 7.46
CA LEU A 180 1.70 11.45 8.14
C LEU A 180 2.11 11.92 9.53
N GLN A 181 2.50 13.19 9.67
CA GLN A 181 2.82 13.80 10.95
C GLN A 181 1.62 13.81 11.91
N SER A 182 0.46 14.30 11.48
CA SER A 182 -0.77 14.25 12.30
C SER A 182 -1.14 12.82 12.69
N LEU A 183 -1.04 11.86 11.75
CA LEU A 183 -1.30 10.45 12.04
C LEU A 183 -0.33 9.90 13.10
N PHE A 184 0.95 10.29 13.04
CA PHE A 184 1.94 9.89 14.04
C PHE A 184 1.58 10.42 15.43
N GLU A 185 1.31 11.72 15.52
CA GLU A 185 0.96 12.41 16.78
C GLU A 185 -0.32 11.81 17.41
N ASP A 186 -1.33 11.52 16.58
CA ASP A 186 -2.62 11.01 17.05
C ASP A 186 -2.58 9.52 17.42
N HIS A 187 -1.73 8.72 16.76
CA HIS A 187 -1.88 7.26 16.78
C HIS A 187 -0.64 6.43 17.07
N PHE A 188 0.57 6.95 16.85
CA PHE A 188 1.81 6.19 16.99
C PHE A 188 2.71 6.68 18.13
N GLN A 189 2.66 7.98 18.45
CA GLN A 189 3.49 8.57 19.48
C GLN A 189 3.26 7.90 20.84
N GLY A 190 4.34 7.51 21.50
CA GLY A 190 4.34 6.77 22.76
C GLY A 190 4.03 5.27 22.63
N GLN A 191 3.90 4.74 21.41
CA GLN A 191 3.60 3.33 21.14
C GLN A 191 4.67 2.62 20.30
N LEU A 192 5.69 3.34 19.78
CA LEU A 192 6.64 2.82 18.81
C LEU A 192 7.40 1.61 19.32
N GLN A 193 7.84 1.60 20.58
CA GLN A 193 8.53 0.44 21.16
C GLN A 193 7.62 -0.80 21.22
N ALA A 194 6.35 -0.61 21.62
CA ALA A 194 5.37 -1.70 21.67
C ALA A 194 5.01 -2.22 20.26
N LEU A 195 4.94 -1.32 19.27
CA LEU A 195 4.70 -1.69 17.88
C LEU A 195 5.92 -2.42 17.28
N ALA A 196 7.14 -1.94 17.57
CA ALA A 196 8.39 -2.55 17.14
C ALA A 196 8.57 -3.96 17.69
N ALA A 197 8.08 -4.23 18.90
CA ALA A 197 8.14 -5.55 19.54
C ALA A 197 7.04 -6.52 19.07
N HIS A 198 6.02 -6.04 18.36
CA HIS A 198 4.87 -6.87 18.01
C HIS A 198 5.08 -7.60 16.66
N PRO A 199 4.74 -8.90 16.55
CA PRO A 199 5.02 -9.71 15.34
C PRO A 199 4.29 -9.24 14.06
N ILE A 200 3.19 -8.51 14.21
CA ILE A 200 2.43 -7.89 13.09
C ILE A 200 2.70 -6.39 12.97
N ALA A 201 2.51 -5.62 14.03
CA ALA A 201 2.62 -4.16 13.99
C ALA A 201 4.02 -3.60 13.70
N ASN A 202 5.08 -4.42 13.80
CA ASN A 202 6.42 -3.99 13.38
C ASN A 202 6.49 -3.69 11.86
N PHE A 203 5.62 -4.29 11.03
CA PHE A 203 5.62 -4.04 9.58
C PHE A 203 5.03 -2.66 9.21
N PRO A 204 3.83 -2.26 9.69
CA PRO A 204 3.38 -0.87 9.59
C PRO A 204 4.39 0.15 10.13
N LEU A 205 5.06 -0.15 11.25
CA LEU A 205 6.10 0.74 11.78
C LEU A 205 7.27 0.92 10.79
N GLN A 206 7.72 -0.15 10.13
CA GLN A 206 8.72 -0.04 9.08
C GLN A 206 8.25 0.88 7.93
N ARG A 207 6.98 0.76 7.51
CA ARG A 207 6.42 1.63 6.47
C ARG A 207 6.27 3.09 6.90
N LEU A 208 5.93 3.35 8.16
CA LEU A 208 5.97 4.69 8.74
C LEU A 208 7.37 5.28 8.61
N LEU A 209 8.41 4.55 9.04
CA LEU A 209 9.82 4.94 8.94
C LEU A 209 10.27 5.16 7.49
N ASP A 210 9.81 4.31 6.57
CA ASP A 210 10.06 4.46 5.14
C ASP A 210 9.46 5.78 4.58
N ALA A 211 8.31 6.20 5.10
CA ALA A 211 7.60 7.42 4.70
C ALA A 211 8.10 8.70 5.39
N VAL A 212 8.94 8.61 6.43
CA VAL A 212 9.50 9.80 7.10
C VAL A 212 10.43 10.56 6.14
N THR A 213 10.10 11.85 5.96
CA THR A 213 10.84 12.78 5.09
C THR A 213 11.20 14.11 5.77
N THR A 214 10.64 14.42 6.94
CA THR A 214 10.90 15.68 7.66
C THR A 214 11.82 15.46 8.87
N PRO A 215 12.75 16.39 9.17
CA PRO A 215 13.60 16.33 10.36
C PRO A 215 12.83 16.28 11.68
N GLU A 216 11.69 16.96 11.75
CA GLU A 216 10.84 17.04 12.94
C GLU A 216 10.27 15.67 13.29
N LEU A 217 9.63 15.01 12.31
CA LEU A 217 9.06 13.67 12.50
C LEU A 217 10.16 12.64 12.75
N LEU A 218 11.28 12.71 12.03
CA LEU A 218 12.42 11.82 12.27
C LEU A 218 12.93 11.94 13.70
N SER A 219 13.06 13.16 14.22
CA SER A 219 13.56 13.37 15.59
C SER A 219 12.61 12.78 16.63
N ALA A 220 11.30 12.99 16.48
CA ALA A 220 10.32 12.40 17.39
C ALA A 220 10.36 10.86 17.38
N VAL A 221 10.45 10.26 16.19
CA VAL A 221 10.53 8.79 16.05
C VAL A 221 11.85 8.25 16.58
N PHE A 222 12.97 8.94 16.33
CA PHE A 222 14.29 8.52 16.78
C PHE A 222 14.42 8.52 18.30
N GLU A 223 13.96 9.59 18.97
CA GLU A 223 13.97 9.70 20.43
C GLU A 223 13.20 8.55 21.10
N GLU A 224 12.05 8.18 20.55
CA GLU A 224 11.23 7.11 21.13
C GLU A 224 11.79 5.70 20.86
N LEU A 225 12.34 5.46 19.66
CA LEU A 225 12.72 4.12 19.21
C LEU A 225 14.18 3.76 19.53
N SER A 226 15.08 4.76 19.61
CA SER A 226 16.51 4.55 19.86
C SER A 226 16.83 3.73 21.12
N PRO A 227 16.12 3.88 22.26
CA PRO A 227 16.41 3.09 23.46
C PRO A 227 16.02 1.61 23.33
N ALA A 228 15.20 1.27 22.33
CA ALA A 228 14.66 -0.08 22.14
C ALA A 228 15.39 -0.90 21.05
N LEU A 229 16.38 -0.32 20.36
CA LEU A 229 16.98 -0.97 19.17
C LEU A 229 17.59 -2.34 19.48
N GLU A 230 18.32 -2.48 20.60
CA GLU A 230 18.89 -3.76 21.03
C GLU A 230 17.79 -4.81 21.25
N ALA A 231 16.73 -4.44 21.97
CA ALA A 231 15.60 -5.33 22.25
C ALA A 231 14.87 -5.74 20.95
N VAL A 232 14.69 -4.80 20.02
CA VAL A 232 14.06 -5.04 18.71
C VAL A 232 14.89 -6.01 17.86
N LEU A 233 16.22 -5.89 17.89
CA LEU A 233 17.13 -6.84 17.23
C LEU A 233 17.07 -8.21 17.88
N ALA A 234 17.11 -8.28 19.22
CA ALA A 234 17.02 -9.53 19.96
C ALA A 234 15.70 -10.28 19.73
N GLN A 235 14.61 -9.55 19.50
CA GLN A 235 13.28 -10.09 19.16
C GLN A 235 13.16 -10.54 17.70
N GLY A 236 14.19 -10.34 16.87
CA GLY A 236 14.19 -10.78 15.48
C GLY A 236 13.44 -9.85 14.54
N HIS A 237 13.34 -8.55 14.86
CA HIS A 237 12.71 -7.53 14.02
C HIS A 237 13.73 -6.54 13.42
N PRO A 238 14.81 -6.99 12.75
CA PRO A 238 15.85 -6.11 12.23
C PRO A 238 15.35 -5.14 11.15
N GLY A 239 14.22 -5.45 10.51
CA GLY A 239 13.57 -4.58 9.52
C GLY A 239 13.25 -3.19 10.08
N VAL A 240 12.87 -3.09 11.37
CA VAL A 240 12.61 -1.81 12.03
C VAL A 240 13.89 -0.96 12.11
N VAL A 241 15.01 -1.57 12.47
CA VAL A 241 16.32 -0.90 12.54
C VAL A 241 16.77 -0.47 11.14
N ILE A 242 16.64 -1.34 10.14
CA ILE A 242 16.97 -1.03 8.74
C ILE A 242 16.15 0.17 8.25
N ALA A 243 14.84 0.20 8.53
CA ALA A 243 13.96 1.29 8.14
C ALA A 243 14.32 2.60 8.86
N LEU A 244 14.67 2.54 10.15
CA LEU A 244 15.13 3.72 10.91
C LEU A 244 16.44 4.30 10.34
N VAL A 245 17.43 3.44 10.05
CA VAL A 245 18.68 3.86 9.40
C VAL A 245 18.40 4.43 8.01
N GLY A 246 17.46 3.82 7.27
CA GLY A 246 16.98 4.32 5.99
C GLY A 246 16.38 5.72 6.09
N ALA A 247 15.57 5.98 7.12
CA ALA A 247 14.99 7.29 7.42
C ALA A 247 16.08 8.32 7.77
N CYS A 248 17.03 7.96 8.65
CA CYS A 248 18.17 8.82 8.99
C CYS A 248 18.96 9.24 7.75
N ARG A 249 19.24 8.28 6.85
CA ARG A 249 19.93 8.56 5.58
C ARG A 249 19.11 9.45 4.65
N ARG A 250 17.81 9.19 4.53
CA ARG A 250 16.90 9.90 3.60
C ARG A 250 16.69 11.35 4.01
N VAL A 251 16.54 11.62 5.30
CA VAL A 251 16.35 12.97 5.85
C VAL A 251 17.69 13.70 6.02
N GLY A 252 18.78 12.96 6.25
CA GLY A 252 20.09 13.55 6.50
C GLY A 252 20.30 14.02 7.94
N ALA A 253 19.71 13.31 8.91
CA ALA A 253 19.84 13.58 10.34
C ALA A 253 20.02 12.27 11.13
N HIS A 254 20.55 12.37 12.35
CA HIS A 254 20.78 11.24 13.29
C HIS A 254 21.68 10.09 12.79
N GLN A 255 22.38 10.28 11.67
CA GLN A 255 23.19 9.21 11.04
C GLN A 255 24.38 8.77 11.92
N ALA A 256 25.04 9.71 12.60
CA ALA A 256 26.15 9.37 13.49
C ALA A 256 25.66 8.66 14.76
N GLN A 257 24.56 9.17 15.34
CA GLN A 257 23.93 8.63 16.54
C GLN A 257 23.43 7.21 16.32
N VAL A 258 22.71 6.95 15.23
CA VAL A 258 22.18 5.60 14.93
C VAL A 258 23.31 4.60 14.71
N LEU A 259 24.43 5.00 14.10
CA LEU A 259 25.57 4.11 13.90
C LEU A 259 26.30 3.82 15.22
N GLN A 260 26.42 4.81 16.10
CA GLN A 260 27.01 4.61 17.42
C GLN A 260 26.19 3.59 18.24
N LEU A 261 24.87 3.75 18.30
CA LEU A 261 23.97 2.83 19.01
C LEU A 261 24.02 1.38 18.50
N LEU A 262 24.41 1.17 17.24
CA LEU A 262 24.52 -0.17 16.64
C LEU A 262 25.90 -0.81 16.80
N LEU A 263 26.90 -0.05 17.25
CA LEU A 263 28.27 -0.50 17.46
C LEU A 263 28.58 -0.77 18.94
N GLU A 264 27.77 -0.23 19.85
CA GLU A 264 27.78 -0.51 21.29
C GLU A 264 27.16 -1.87 21.60
#